data_AF-A0A7J0AI65-F1
#
_entry.id   AF-A0A7J0AI65-F1
#
_cell.length_a   1.000
_cell.length_b   1.000
_cell.length_c   1.000
_cell.angle_alpha   90.00
_cell.angle_beta   90.00
_cell.angle_gamma   90.00
#
_symmetry.space_group_name_H-M   'P 1'
#
loop_
_entity.id
_entity.type
_entity.pdbx_description
1 polymer ?
#
loop_
_entity_poly.entity_id
_entity_poly.type
_entity_poly.pdbx_seq_one_letter_code
_entity_poly.pdbx_strand_id
1 'polypeptide(L)'
;MDKPTFPDIDGLLGSIRHVATPVGQQTVSDEPDGTITVPKENIPDNENPKDPAGMWDAFMANLSAYGFRERKDERKVCMIDKDLADSIDECDIDRKCRSDVINAIVRTFITVYLPRLRAYRKKSKSLLDNDNTK
;
A
#
# COMPACT_ATOMS: atom_id res chain seq x y z
N MET A 1 -23.34 32.50 24.00
CA MET A 1 -22.63 31.26 23.61
C MET A 1 -23.71 30.28 23.19
N ASP A 2 -23.98 30.22 21.90
CA ASP A 2 -25.02 29.38 21.31
C ASP A 2 -24.54 27.93 21.27
N LYS A 3 -25.32 27.01 21.83
CA LYS A 3 -25.09 25.56 21.71
C LYS A 3 -25.49 25.12 20.31
N PRO A 4 -24.71 24.27 19.62
CA PRO A 4 -25.16 23.68 18.36
C PRO A 4 -26.27 22.67 18.65
N THR A 5 -27.48 22.96 18.17
CA THR A 5 -28.62 22.05 18.17
C THR A 5 -28.43 21.04 17.04
N PHE A 6 -27.88 19.87 17.35
CA PHE A 6 -27.93 18.75 16.43
C PHE A 6 -29.36 18.18 16.39
N PRO A 7 -29.91 17.86 15.20
CA PRO A 7 -31.22 17.24 15.11
C PRO A 7 -31.22 15.83 15.72
N ASP A 8 -32.33 15.48 16.36
CA ASP A 8 -32.57 14.19 17.01
C ASP A 8 -32.57 13.04 15.99
N ILE A 9 -31.70 12.05 16.22
CA ILE A 9 -31.45 10.93 15.30
C ILE A 9 -32.61 9.92 15.35
N ASP A 10 -33.36 9.89 16.45
CA ASP A 10 -34.46 8.93 16.65
C ASP A 10 -35.64 9.19 15.69
N GLY A 11 -35.84 10.44 15.25
CA GLY A 11 -36.81 10.78 14.21
C GLY A 11 -36.43 10.31 12.80
N LEU A 12 -35.12 10.17 12.54
CA LEU A 12 -34.61 9.77 11.22
C LEU A 12 -34.79 8.26 10.97
N LEU A 13 -34.65 7.45 12.02
CA LEU A 13 -34.89 6.00 11.98
C LEU A 13 -36.37 5.64 11.83
N GLY A 14 -37.28 6.50 12.30
CA GLY A 14 -38.73 6.32 12.13
C GLY A 14 -39.20 6.43 10.67
N SER A 15 -38.57 7.31 9.88
CA SER A 15 -38.96 7.54 8.48
C SER A 15 -38.49 6.45 7.51
N ILE A 16 -37.53 5.61 7.91
CA ILE A 16 -36.95 4.57 7.03
C ILE A 16 -37.84 3.31 6.97
N ARG A 17 -38.83 3.16 7.86
CA ARG A 17 -39.64 1.92 7.98
C ARG A 17 -40.70 1.69 6.89
N HIS A 18 -40.83 2.59 5.90
CA HIS A 18 -41.86 2.47 4.86
C HIS A 18 -41.34 2.41 3.42
N VAL A 19 -40.08 2.03 3.20
CA VAL A 19 -39.62 1.67 1.84
C VAL A 19 -39.81 0.17 1.63
N ALA A 20 -40.97 -0.20 1.10
CA ALA A 20 -41.21 -1.54 0.57
C ALA A 20 -40.51 -1.68 -0.79
N THR A 21 -39.30 -2.20 -0.81
CA THR A 21 -38.66 -2.76 -2.01
C THR A 21 -38.76 -4.29 -1.96
N PRO A 22 -39.28 -4.98 -2.99
CA PRO A 22 -39.21 -6.43 -3.04
C PRO A 22 -37.81 -6.82 -3.51
N VAL A 23 -36.96 -7.30 -2.60
CA VAL A 23 -35.71 -7.97 -2.96
C VAL A 23 -35.75 -9.37 -2.33
N GLY A 24 -35.50 -10.36 -3.18
CA GLY A 24 -35.67 -11.78 -2.89
C GLY A 24 -34.96 -12.24 -1.63
N GLN A 25 -35.65 -13.12 -0.94
CA GLN A 25 -35.25 -13.80 0.28
C GLN A 25 -34.06 -14.73 0.01
N GLN A 26 -32.90 -14.44 0.60
CA GLN A 26 -31.91 -15.44 0.97
C GLN A 26 -31.47 -15.20 2.42
N THR A 27 -31.71 -16.22 3.23
CA THR A 27 -31.37 -16.32 4.65
C THR A 27 -29.86 -16.35 4.82
N VAL A 28 -29.31 -15.38 5.55
CA VAL A 28 -27.94 -15.42 6.06
C VAL A 28 -27.89 -16.32 7.28
N SER A 29 -27.24 -17.47 7.15
CA SER A 29 -26.70 -18.26 8.25
C SER A 29 -25.31 -17.73 8.59
N ASP A 30 -25.06 -17.49 9.88
CA ASP A 30 -23.77 -17.11 10.44
C ASP A 30 -22.74 -18.21 10.18
N GLU A 31 -21.83 -17.98 9.24
CA GLU A 31 -20.59 -18.74 9.06
C GLU A 31 -19.40 -17.83 9.41
N PRO A 32 -18.38 -18.32 10.12
CA PRO A 32 -17.22 -17.53 10.47
C PRO A 32 -16.45 -17.13 9.20
N ASP A 33 -16.05 -15.86 9.14
CA ASP A 33 -15.27 -15.21 8.09
C ASP A 33 -14.11 -16.10 7.62
N GLY A 34 -14.39 -16.86 6.57
CA GLY A 34 -13.44 -17.71 5.89
C GLY A 34 -12.44 -16.79 5.23
N THR A 35 -11.26 -16.67 5.84
CA THR A 35 -10.08 -16.15 5.15
C THR A 35 -9.90 -17.02 3.92
N ILE A 36 -10.33 -16.54 2.76
CA ILE A 36 -9.97 -17.12 1.47
C ILE A 36 -8.48 -16.87 1.33
N THR A 37 -7.67 -17.77 1.87
CA THR A 37 -6.30 -17.96 1.41
C THR A 37 -6.41 -18.43 -0.03
N VAL A 38 -6.42 -17.49 -0.96
CA VAL A 38 -6.11 -17.78 -2.36
C VAL A 38 -4.74 -18.48 -2.32
N PRO A 39 -4.62 -19.71 -2.85
CA PRO A 39 -3.33 -20.38 -2.90
C PRO A 39 -2.34 -19.45 -3.60
N LYS A 40 -1.20 -19.17 -2.99
CA LYS A 40 -0.05 -18.62 -3.73
C LYS A 40 0.14 -19.54 -4.92
N GLU A 41 -0.08 -19.03 -6.14
CA GLU A 41 0.35 -19.75 -7.33
C GLU A 41 1.84 -20.01 -7.14
N ASN A 42 2.21 -21.28 -7.01
CA ASN A 42 3.60 -21.69 -6.95
C ASN A 42 4.18 -21.42 -8.34
N ILE A 43 4.78 -20.23 -8.50
CA ILE A 43 5.57 -19.91 -9.68
C ILE A 43 6.64 -20.99 -9.77
N PRO A 44 6.70 -21.79 -10.85
CA PRO A 44 7.74 -22.79 -11.01
C PRO A 44 9.10 -22.10 -10.95
N ASP A 45 10.04 -22.65 -10.16
CA ASP A 45 11.37 -22.06 -9.90
C ASP A 45 12.15 -21.65 -11.16
N ASN A 46 11.78 -22.20 -12.33
CA ASN A 46 12.37 -21.91 -13.64
C ASN A 46 11.94 -20.55 -14.24
N GLU A 47 10.91 -19.90 -13.71
CA GLU A 47 10.44 -18.58 -14.17
C GLU A 47 10.91 -17.43 -13.29
N ASN A 48 11.51 -17.71 -12.12
CA ASN A 48 12.09 -16.67 -11.30
C ASN A 48 13.33 -16.09 -12.02
N PRO A 49 13.37 -14.78 -12.33
CA PRO A 49 14.55 -14.17 -12.89
C PRO A 49 15.75 -14.49 -11.99
N LYS A 50 16.89 -14.86 -12.58
CA LYS A 50 18.15 -14.84 -11.83
C LYS A 50 18.28 -13.45 -11.25
N ASP A 51 18.23 -13.34 -9.93
CA ASP A 51 18.47 -12.09 -9.22
C ASP A 51 19.99 -11.84 -9.20
N PRO A 52 20.56 -11.12 -10.19
CA PRO A 52 22.00 -11.12 -10.40
C PRO A 52 22.73 -10.32 -9.31
N ALA A 53 21.99 -9.58 -8.48
CA ALA A 53 22.52 -8.62 -7.53
C ALA A 53 21.81 -8.63 -6.16
N GLY A 54 21.00 -9.66 -5.85
CA GLY A 54 20.23 -9.71 -4.59
C GLY A 54 19.22 -8.56 -4.46
N MET A 55 18.72 -8.03 -5.59
CA MET A 55 17.77 -6.93 -5.63
C MET A 55 16.45 -7.32 -4.97
N TRP A 56 16.03 -8.58 -5.09
CA TRP A 56 14.82 -9.07 -4.45
C TRP A 56 14.99 -9.11 -2.93
N ASP A 57 16.12 -9.64 -2.44
CA ASP A 57 16.41 -9.67 -1.00
C ASP A 57 16.55 -8.25 -0.43
N ALA A 58 17.21 -7.35 -1.17
CA ALA A 58 17.30 -5.94 -0.80
C ALA A 58 15.92 -5.27 -0.77
N PHE A 59 15.03 -5.63 -1.71
CA PHE A 59 13.65 -5.18 -1.72
C PHE A 59 12.87 -5.67 -0.50
N MET A 60 12.92 -6.97 -0.20
CA MET A 60 12.25 -7.55 0.97
C MET A 60 12.78 -6.94 2.28
N ALA A 61 14.10 -6.71 2.39
CA ALA A 61 14.70 -6.03 3.52
C ALA A 61 14.17 -4.60 3.69
N ASN A 62 14.08 -3.82 2.60
CA ASN A 62 13.50 -2.48 2.63
C ASN A 62 11.99 -2.48 2.94
N LEU A 63 11.26 -3.48 2.44
CA LEU A 63 9.82 -3.62 2.65
C LEU A 63 9.46 -3.95 4.11
N SER A 64 10.31 -4.74 4.77
CA SER A 64 10.13 -5.11 6.18
C SER A 64 10.11 -3.90 7.13
N ALA A 65 10.75 -2.79 6.74
CA ALA A 65 10.81 -1.55 7.53
C ALA A 65 9.50 -0.75 7.56
N TYR A 66 8.46 -1.16 6.82
CA TYR A 66 7.15 -0.52 6.85
C TYR A 66 6.24 -1.24 7.84
N GLY A 67 5.88 -0.57 8.94
CA GLY A 67 4.99 -1.13 9.95
C GLY A 67 3.54 -1.24 9.46
N PHE A 68 2.82 -2.24 9.95
CA PHE A 68 1.39 -2.35 9.70
C PHE A 68 0.65 -1.18 10.39
N ARG A 69 -0.17 -0.44 9.63
CA ARG A 69 -0.95 0.72 10.11
C ARG A 69 -0.14 1.91 10.65
N GLU A 70 1.13 2.02 10.27
CA GLU A 70 1.95 3.17 10.61
C GLU A 70 1.63 4.35 9.66
N ARG A 71 1.20 5.50 10.21
CA ARG A 71 1.07 6.73 9.42
C ARG A 71 2.47 7.32 9.18
N LYS A 72 2.74 7.70 7.92
CA LYS A 72 3.99 8.35 7.52
C LYS A 72 3.69 9.70 6.90
N ASP A 73 3.66 10.72 7.76
CA ASP A 73 3.21 12.07 7.40
C ASP A 73 4.20 12.81 6.47
N GLU A 74 5.44 12.33 6.35
CA GLU A 74 6.45 12.89 5.45
C GLU A 74 6.38 12.35 4.01
N ARG A 75 5.41 11.47 3.70
CA ARG A 75 5.23 10.93 2.35
C ARG A 75 4.70 12.01 1.41
N LYS A 76 5.29 12.06 0.22
CA LYS A 76 4.78 12.88 -0.88
C LYS A 76 3.86 12.04 -1.76
N VAL A 77 2.79 12.66 -2.24
CA VAL A 77 1.90 12.06 -3.24
C VAL A 77 2.61 12.12 -4.60
N CYS A 78 2.70 10.99 -5.29
CA CYS A 78 3.10 10.90 -6.69
C CYS A 78 2.09 10.09 -7.49
N MET A 79 2.01 10.35 -8.79
CA MET A 79 1.26 9.54 -9.73
C MET A 79 2.14 8.41 -10.25
N ILE A 80 1.54 7.26 -10.50
CA ILE A 80 2.12 6.12 -11.19
C ILE A 80 1.18 5.73 -12.33
N ASP A 81 1.69 5.03 -13.33
CA ASP A 81 0.87 4.54 -14.43
C ASP A 81 -0.14 3.49 -13.94
N LYS A 82 -1.30 3.45 -14.60
CA LYS A 82 -2.44 2.63 -14.15
C LYS A 82 -2.11 1.14 -14.15
N ASP A 83 -1.45 0.66 -15.19
CA ASP A 83 -1.03 -0.73 -15.33
C ASP A 83 -0.06 -1.16 -14.22
N LEU A 84 0.86 -0.27 -13.82
CA LEU A 84 1.73 -0.51 -12.66
C LEU A 84 0.95 -0.55 -11.35
N ALA A 85 -0.02 0.35 -11.17
CA ALA A 85 -0.87 0.35 -10.00
C ALA A 85 -1.68 -0.95 -9.89
N ASP A 86 -2.33 -1.35 -10.99
CA ASP A 86 -3.14 -2.56 -11.07
C ASP A 86 -2.27 -3.80 -10.81
N SER A 87 -1.09 -3.90 -11.42
CA SER A 87 -0.14 -5.01 -11.22
C SER A 87 0.33 -5.14 -9.76
N ILE A 88 0.54 -4.03 -9.06
CA ILE A 88 0.94 -4.04 -7.64
C ILE A 88 -0.24 -4.39 -6.73
N ASP A 89 -1.45 -3.91 -7.04
CA ASP A 89 -2.65 -4.19 -6.26
C ASP A 89 -3.06 -5.68 -6.34
N GLU A 90 -2.71 -6.37 -7.42
CA GLU A 90 -2.89 -7.83 -7.56
C GLU A 90 -1.91 -8.65 -6.70
N CYS A 91 -0.82 -8.05 -6.21
CA CYS A 91 0.19 -8.73 -5.40
C CYS A 91 -0.10 -8.65 -3.89
N ASP A 92 -0.19 -9.78 -3.20
CA ASP A 92 -0.12 -9.84 -1.73
C ASP A 92 1.32 -10.14 -1.26
N ILE A 93 2.12 -9.08 -1.08
CA ILE A 93 3.48 -9.15 -0.55
C ILE A 93 3.47 -8.71 0.91
N ASP A 94 3.58 -9.65 1.84
CA ASP A 94 3.61 -9.41 3.30
C ASP A 94 2.47 -8.51 3.81
N ARG A 95 1.29 -8.58 3.17
CA ARG A 95 0.11 -7.74 3.48
C ARG A 95 0.43 -6.24 3.48
N LYS A 96 1.39 -5.82 2.64
CA LYS A 96 1.78 -4.42 2.50
C LYS A 96 0.86 -3.71 1.54
N CYS A 97 0.53 -2.46 1.87
CA CYS A 97 -0.25 -1.66 0.94
C CYS A 97 0.61 -1.24 -0.26
N ARG A 98 -0.04 -0.93 -1.39
CA ARG A 98 0.62 -0.42 -2.60
C ARG A 98 1.66 0.66 -2.33
N SER A 99 1.35 1.61 -1.44
CA SER A 99 2.28 2.70 -1.11
C SER A 99 3.55 2.22 -0.42
N ASP A 100 3.48 1.18 0.41
CA ASP A 100 4.66 0.60 1.07
C ASP A 100 5.51 -0.17 0.07
N VAL A 101 4.86 -0.97 -0.80
CA VAL A 101 5.52 -1.72 -1.88
C VAL A 101 6.27 -0.79 -2.81
N ILE A 102 5.63 0.29 -3.30
CA ILE A 102 6.27 1.28 -4.18
C ILE A 102 7.44 1.96 -3.49
N ASN A 103 7.28 2.39 -2.24
CA ASN A 103 8.37 3.04 -1.52
C ASN A 103 9.55 2.08 -1.29
N ALA A 104 9.30 0.79 -1.06
CA ALA A 104 10.35 -0.22 -0.96
C ALA A 104 11.07 -0.43 -2.31
N ILE A 105 10.34 -0.52 -3.42
CA ILE A 105 10.93 -0.63 -4.78
C ILE A 105 11.84 0.57 -5.06
N VAL A 106 11.31 1.79 -4.88
CA VAL A 106 12.06 3.04 -5.14
C VAL A 106 13.28 3.15 -4.23
N ARG A 107 13.14 2.83 -2.93
CA ARG A 107 14.25 2.85 -1.98
C ARG A 107 15.33 1.84 -2.36
N THR A 108 14.94 0.64 -2.80
CA THR A 108 15.87 -0.39 -3.26
C THR A 108 16.65 0.08 -4.47
N PHE A 109 15.95 0.60 -5.50
CA PHE A 109 16.59 1.14 -6.70
C PHE A 109 17.57 2.28 -6.37
N ILE A 110 17.13 3.26 -5.57
CA ILE A 110 17.98 4.39 -5.18
C ILE A 110 19.20 3.92 -4.40
N THR A 111 19.06 2.97 -3.47
CA THR A 111 20.16 2.49 -2.64
C THR A 111 21.20 1.74 -3.47
N VAL A 112 20.75 0.82 -4.33
CA VAL A 112 21.62 0.02 -5.21
C VAL A 112 22.37 0.91 -6.20
N TYR A 113 21.68 1.87 -6.81
CA TYR A 113 22.25 2.72 -7.85
C TYR A 113 22.70 4.10 -7.35
N LEU A 114 22.81 4.30 -6.03
CA LEU A 114 23.18 5.60 -5.44
C LEU A 114 24.46 6.19 -6.04
N PRO A 115 25.57 5.42 -6.22
CA PRO A 115 26.79 5.96 -6.82
C PRO A 115 26.57 6.46 -8.24
N ARG A 116 25.74 5.76 -9.03
CA ARG A 116 25.42 6.15 -10.41
C ARG A 116 24.49 7.36 -10.46
N LEU A 117 23.50 7.43 -9.58
CA LEU A 117 22.57 8.55 -9.48
C LEU A 117 23.27 9.87 -9.13
N ARG A 118 24.37 9.82 -8.35
CA ARG A 118 25.19 11.01 -8.05
C ARG A 118 25.70 11.73 -9.30
N ALA A 119 25.96 11.01 -10.39
CA ALA A 119 26.38 11.61 -11.66
C ALA A 119 25.29 12.47 -12.32
N TYR A 120 24.02 12.22 -12.01
CA TYR A 120 22.87 12.97 -12.54
C TYR A 120 22.37 14.07 -11.57
N ARG A 121 23.10 14.33 -10.48
CA ARG A 121 22.75 15.37 -9.51
C ARG A 121 22.83 16.76 -10.18
N LYS A 122 21.68 17.42 -10.33
CA LYS A 122 21.61 18.88 -10.60
C LYS A 122 22.15 19.61 -9.35
N LYS A 123 23.05 20.59 -9.50
CA LYS A 123 23.65 21.36 -8.37
C LYS A 123 22.57 21.79 -7.34
N SER A 124 22.90 21.67 -6.07
CA SER A 124 22.14 21.07 -4.95
C SER A 124 21.05 21.91 -4.25
N LYS A 125 20.01 21.19 -3.76
CA LYS A 125 19.30 21.42 -2.48
C LYS A 125 18.70 20.10 -1.92
N SER A 126 19.47 19.01 -1.83
CA SER A 126 18.96 17.71 -1.32
C SER A 126 20.06 16.88 -0.66
N LEU A 127 19.65 15.98 0.25
CA LEU A 127 20.35 15.05 1.18
C LEU A 127 21.63 14.32 0.70
N LEU A 128 22.10 14.55 -0.52
CA LEU A 128 23.39 14.04 -1.03
C LEU A 128 24.61 14.80 -0.46
N ASP A 129 24.41 15.68 0.52
CA ASP A 129 25.45 16.53 1.11
C ASP A 129 26.06 15.98 2.41
N ASN A 130 25.66 14.79 2.87
CA ASN A 130 26.29 14.15 4.03
C ASN A 130 27.52 13.34 3.62
N ASP A 131 28.52 14.01 3.05
CA ASP A 131 29.91 13.57 3.17
C ASP A 131 30.43 14.12 4.50
N ASN A 132 30.26 13.35 5.59
CA ASN A 132 30.93 13.71 6.85
C ASN A 132 32.43 13.51 6.64
N THR A 133 33.09 14.62 6.32
CA THR A 133 34.52 14.73 6.13
C THR A 133 35.18 14.78 7.51
N LYS A 134 35.75 13.67 7.96
CA LYS A 134 37.09 13.65 8.59
C LYS A 134 37.62 12.24 8.77
#